data_AF-A0A7V3MBK0-F1
#
_entry.id   AF-A0A7V3MBK0-F1
#
_cell.length_a   1.000
_cell.length_b   1.000
_cell.length_c   1.000
_cell.angle_alpha   90.00
_cell.angle_beta   90.00
_cell.angle_gamma   90.00
#
_symmetry.space_group_name_H-M   'P 1'
#
loop_
_entity.id
_entity.type
_entity.pdbx_description
1 polymer ?
#
loop_
_entity_poly.entity_id
_entity_poly.type
_entity_poly.pdbx_seq_one_letter_code
_entity_poly.pdbx_strand_id
1 'polypeptide(L)'
;MIQGTLLEFARQKHPDWSPEGFICLSDLNHLRVEYVRGIMETERGRLTELEEEVLEKLKEQDLVTRNIDEEYQERLTFGQRMADRIASFGGSWAFIGSFFTMLLAWIAANSMVLFWRPFDPYPFILLNLILSCLAAIQAPIIMMSQNRKEAKDRFRSLHDYQVNLKAEMEIRNLHEKLDHLLTYQWQKLIEIQEMQVNMMEEMARRFKEN
;
A
#
# COMPACT_ATOMS: atom_id res chain seq x y z
N MET A 1 -16.86 -34.94 -38.05
CA MET A 1 -15.64 -35.40 -37.35
C MET A 1 -15.36 -34.38 -36.27
N ILE A 2 -15.26 -34.79 -35.01
CA ILE A 2 -15.00 -33.85 -33.90
C ILE A 2 -13.53 -33.39 -34.02
N GLN A 3 -13.26 -32.09 -33.91
CA GLN A 3 -11.90 -31.54 -33.95
C GLN A 3 -11.68 -30.56 -32.79
N GLY A 4 -10.43 -30.47 -32.32
CA GLY A 4 -10.02 -29.50 -31.30
C GLY A 4 -10.27 -29.95 -29.84
N THR A 5 -10.39 -28.98 -28.94
CA THR A 5 -10.45 -29.21 -27.47
C THR A 5 -11.72 -29.96 -27.01
N LEU A 6 -12.79 -29.94 -27.82
CA LEU A 6 -14.00 -30.71 -27.58
C LEU A 6 -13.73 -32.24 -27.60
N LEU A 7 -12.73 -32.69 -28.38
CA LEU A 7 -12.34 -34.10 -28.45
C LEU A 7 -11.59 -34.54 -27.18
N GLU A 8 -10.78 -33.65 -26.61
CA GLU A 8 -10.11 -33.88 -25.32
C GLU A 8 -11.12 -33.93 -24.16
N PHE A 9 -12.08 -33.02 -24.15
CA PHE A 9 -13.17 -33.03 -23.16
C PHE A 9 -14.06 -34.27 -23.28
N ALA A 10 -14.38 -34.69 -24.51
CA ALA A 10 -15.11 -35.93 -24.78
C ALA A 10 -14.35 -37.15 -24.25
N ARG A 11 -13.03 -37.22 -24.45
CA ARG A 11 -12.17 -38.29 -23.92
C ARG A 11 -12.09 -38.31 -22.40
N GLN A 12 -12.07 -37.13 -21.77
CA GLN A 12 -12.02 -37.02 -20.31
C GLN A 12 -13.30 -37.55 -19.65
N LYS A 13 -14.47 -37.28 -20.24
CA LYS A 13 -15.77 -37.78 -19.74
C LYS A 13 -16.13 -39.19 -20.19
N HIS A 14 -15.68 -39.60 -21.39
CA HIS A 14 -15.95 -40.91 -21.98
C HIS A 14 -14.65 -41.58 -22.44
N PRO A 15 -13.93 -42.27 -21.53
CA PRO A 15 -12.62 -42.87 -21.82
C PRO A 15 -12.68 -43.98 -22.88
N ASP A 16 -13.83 -44.66 -22.99
CA ASP A 16 -14.05 -45.81 -23.88
C ASP A 16 -14.36 -45.41 -25.33
N TRP A 17 -14.47 -44.11 -25.63
CA TRP A 17 -14.85 -43.62 -26.95
C TRP A 17 -13.63 -43.44 -27.86
N SER A 18 -13.62 -44.07 -29.04
CA SER A 18 -12.50 -44.00 -29.99
C SER A 18 -12.55 -42.72 -30.84
N PRO A 19 -11.41 -42.08 -31.18
CA PRO A 19 -11.35 -40.86 -31.99
C PRO A 19 -11.91 -41.00 -33.42
N GLU A 20 -12.01 -42.23 -33.91
CA GLU A 20 -12.52 -42.62 -35.22
C GLU A 20 -14.00 -43.04 -35.18
N GLY A 21 -14.59 -43.07 -33.98
CA GLY A 21 -15.98 -43.47 -33.75
C GLY A 21 -16.99 -42.43 -34.26
N PHE A 22 -18.12 -42.91 -34.76
CA PHE A 22 -19.23 -42.05 -35.14
C PHE A 22 -20.01 -41.61 -33.89
N ILE A 23 -20.17 -40.30 -33.70
CA ILE A 23 -21.06 -39.74 -32.67
C ILE A 23 -22.34 -39.26 -33.36
N CYS A 24 -23.50 -39.52 -32.75
CA CYS A 24 -24.76 -39.03 -33.29
C CYS A 24 -24.91 -37.52 -32.97
N LEU A 25 -25.69 -36.82 -33.81
CA LEU A 25 -25.79 -35.36 -33.72
C LEU A 25 -26.41 -34.88 -32.39
N SER A 26 -27.34 -35.64 -31.80
CA SER A 26 -27.93 -35.31 -30.49
C SER A 26 -26.90 -35.40 -29.36
N ASP A 27 -26.07 -36.44 -29.38
CA ASP A 27 -25.04 -36.66 -28.35
C ASP A 27 -23.92 -35.62 -28.50
N LEU A 28 -23.56 -35.26 -29.74
CA LEU A 28 -22.62 -34.17 -29.99
C LEU A 28 -23.10 -32.85 -29.40
N ASN A 29 -24.37 -32.50 -29.60
CA ASN A 29 -24.94 -31.26 -29.08
C ASN A 29 -25.06 -31.27 -27.55
N HIS A 30 -25.38 -32.41 -26.94
CA HIS A 30 -25.36 -32.55 -25.48
C HIS A 30 -23.96 -32.30 -24.91
N LEU A 31 -22.94 -32.89 -25.54
CA LEU A 31 -21.55 -32.77 -25.11
C LEU A 31 -21.02 -31.32 -25.22
N ARG A 32 -21.45 -30.57 -26.25
CA ARG A 32 -21.15 -29.12 -26.40
C ARG A 32 -21.72 -28.29 -25.25
N VAL A 33 -22.96 -28.55 -24.84
CA VAL A 33 -23.63 -27.82 -23.74
C VAL A 33 -22.95 -28.08 -22.40
N GLU A 34 -22.58 -29.32 -22.12
CA GLU A 34 -21.85 -29.66 -20.90
C GLU A 34 -20.45 -29.04 -20.86
N TYR A 35 -19.75 -28.99 -21.99
CA TYR A 35 -18.45 -28.33 -22.10
C TYR A 35 -18.52 -26.85 -21.72
N VAL A 36 -19.49 -26.12 -22.27
CA VAL A 36 -19.72 -24.69 -21.96
C VAL A 36 -20.06 -24.48 -20.48
N ARG A 37 -20.86 -25.38 -19.88
CA ARG A 37 -21.20 -25.32 -18.45
C ARG A 37 -19.98 -25.53 -17.55
N GLY A 38 -19.12 -26.49 -17.88
CA GLY A 38 -17.90 -26.78 -17.12
C GLY A 38 -16.91 -25.62 -17.11
N ILE A 39 -16.80 -24.87 -18.22
CA ILE A 39 -15.97 -23.66 -18.29
C ILE A 39 -16.47 -22.60 -17.29
N MET A 40 -17.79 -22.36 -17.24
CA MET A 40 -18.39 -21.33 -16.38
C MET A 40 -18.20 -21.60 -14.88
N GLU A 41 -18.29 -22.85 -14.45
CA GLU A 41 -18.10 -23.21 -13.03
C GLU A 41 -16.64 -23.03 -12.58
N THR A 42 -15.68 -23.32 -13.46
CA THR A 42 -14.25 -23.18 -13.19
C THR A 42 -13.82 -21.71 -13.05
N GLU A 43 -14.33 -20.84 -13.92
CA GLU A 43 -14.04 -19.39 -13.89
C GLU A 43 -14.56 -18.74 -12.59
N ARG A 44 -15.74 -19.14 -12.11
CA ARG A 44 -16.31 -18.59 -10.86
C ARG A 44 -15.44 -18.88 -9.63
N GLY A 45 -14.84 -20.07 -9.56
CA GLY A 45 -13.95 -20.46 -8.46
C GLY A 45 -12.67 -19.63 -8.40
N ARG A 46 -12.06 -19.33 -9.56
CA ARG A 46 -10.82 -18.55 -9.65
C ARG A 46 -10.96 -17.11 -9.17
N LEU A 47 -12.11 -16.48 -9.39
CA LEU A 47 -12.38 -15.12 -8.91
C LEU A 47 -12.35 -15.02 -7.37
N THR A 48 -12.88 -16.02 -6.67
CA THR A 48 -12.95 -16.01 -5.20
C THR A 48 -11.56 -16.13 -4.56
N GLU A 49 -10.69 -16.96 -5.14
CA GLU A 49 -9.31 -17.14 -4.68
C GLU A 49 -8.48 -15.85 -4.82
N LEU A 50 -8.69 -15.11 -5.93
CA LEU A 50 -8.00 -13.85 -6.19
C LEU A 50 -8.42 -12.74 -5.21
N GLU A 51 -9.70 -12.67 -4.86
CA GLU A 51 -10.21 -11.71 -3.87
C GLU A 51 -9.59 -11.92 -2.49
N GLU A 52 -9.42 -13.17 -2.06
CA GLU A 52 -8.81 -13.52 -0.78
C GLU A 52 -7.31 -13.15 -0.74
N GLU A 53 -6.57 -13.43 -1.82
CA GLU A 53 -5.15 -13.06 -1.95
C GLU A 53 -4.93 -11.55 -1.82
N VAL A 54 -5.77 -10.73 -2.47
CA VAL A 54 -5.67 -9.26 -2.39
C VAL A 54 -5.89 -8.77 -0.95
N LEU A 55 -6.84 -9.37 -0.24
CA LEU A 55 -7.19 -8.98 1.13
C LEU A 55 -6.06 -9.31 2.14
N GLU A 56 -5.34 -10.40 1.91
CA GLU A 56 -4.15 -10.76 2.69
C GLU A 56 -3.02 -9.75 2.47
N LYS A 57 -2.71 -9.39 1.23
CA LYS A 57 -1.63 -8.42 0.92
C LYS A 57 -1.89 -7.03 1.48
N LEU A 58 -3.15 -6.58 1.52
CA LEU A 58 -3.50 -5.29 2.13
C LEU A 58 -3.20 -5.27 3.63
N LYS A 59 -3.37 -6.38 4.35
CA LYS A 59 -3.02 -6.48 5.78
C LYS A 59 -1.51 -6.43 6.01
N GLU A 60 -0.73 -7.07 5.13
CA GLU A 60 0.73 -7.04 5.24
C GLU A 60 1.29 -5.61 5.10
N GLN A 61 0.70 -4.81 4.22
CA GLN A 61 1.18 -3.45 3.95
C GLN A 61 1.04 -2.51 5.17
N ASP A 62 -0.06 -2.59 5.93
CA ASP A 62 -0.28 -1.80 7.15
C ASP A 62 0.74 -2.13 8.26
N LEU A 63 1.12 -3.42 8.37
CA LEU A 63 2.12 -3.89 9.33
C LEU A 63 3.53 -3.33 9.02
N VAL A 64 3.88 -3.20 7.73
CA VAL A 64 5.17 -2.67 7.30
C VAL A 64 5.31 -1.20 7.70
N THR A 65 4.28 -0.37 7.50
CA THR A 65 4.33 1.05 7.87
C THR A 65 4.63 1.28 9.36
N ARG A 66 4.02 0.46 10.23
CA ARG A 66 4.23 0.58 11.69
C ARG A 66 5.64 0.19 12.12
N ASN A 67 6.24 -0.81 11.47
CA ASN A 67 7.56 -1.32 11.82
C ASN A 67 8.68 -0.29 11.56
N ILE A 68 8.55 0.53 10.52
CA ILE A 68 9.55 1.56 10.14
C ILE A 68 9.73 2.63 11.23
N ASP A 69 8.61 3.07 11.84
CA ASP A 69 8.65 4.05 12.91
C ASP A 69 9.31 3.48 14.17
N GLU A 70 9.06 2.20 14.48
CA GLU A 70 9.68 1.48 15.59
C GLU A 70 11.20 1.29 15.35
N GLU A 71 11.61 0.85 14.16
CA GLU A 71 13.01 0.66 13.78
C GLU A 71 13.82 1.96 13.87
N TYR A 72 13.23 3.10 13.47
CA TYR A 72 13.89 4.40 13.59
C TYR A 72 14.06 4.82 15.06
N GLN A 73 13.07 4.56 15.92
CA GLN A 73 13.12 4.92 17.35
C GLN A 73 14.16 4.10 18.14
N GLU A 74 14.37 2.85 17.76
CA GLU A 74 15.39 1.98 18.37
C GLU A 74 16.81 2.50 18.10
N ARG A 75 17.03 3.19 16.98
CA ARG A 75 18.34 3.77 16.62
C ARG A 75 18.70 5.06 17.37
N LEU A 76 17.77 5.63 18.15
CA LEU A 76 18.01 6.90 18.86
C LEU A 76 18.82 6.71 20.15
N THR A 77 19.88 7.51 20.29
CA THR A 77 20.69 7.53 21.52
C THR A 77 19.98 8.27 22.66
N PHE A 78 20.40 8.02 23.91
CA PHE A 78 19.85 8.68 25.10
C PHE A 78 19.91 10.22 25.01
N GLY A 79 21.03 10.78 24.54
CA GLY A 79 21.19 12.22 24.36
C GLY A 79 20.22 12.81 23.33
N GLN A 80 19.96 12.08 22.24
CA GLN A 80 18.99 12.51 21.22
C GLN A 80 17.56 12.52 21.77
N ARG A 81 17.18 11.51 22.57
CA ARG A 81 15.87 11.44 23.23
C ARG A 81 15.66 12.60 24.20
N MET A 82 16.69 12.97 24.97
CA MET A 82 16.62 14.13 25.87
C MET A 82 16.52 15.46 25.11
N ALA A 83 17.30 15.63 24.03
CA ALA A 83 17.22 16.81 23.18
C ALA A 83 15.82 16.99 22.56
N ASP A 84 15.16 15.92 22.11
CA ASP A 84 13.77 16.00 21.61
C ASP A 84 12.77 16.42 22.68
N ARG A 85 12.93 15.92 23.90
CA ARG A 85 12.08 16.31 25.03
C ARG A 85 12.26 17.80 25.38
N ILE A 86 13.50 18.29 25.35
CA ILE A 86 13.81 19.70 25.58
C ILE A 86 13.27 20.59 24.45
N ALA A 87 13.44 20.18 23.19
CA ALA A 87 12.96 20.93 22.03
C ALA A 87 11.42 20.99 21.96
N SER A 88 10.73 19.88 22.27
CA SER A 88 9.26 19.83 22.33
C SER A 88 8.70 20.64 23.48
N PHE A 89 9.35 20.64 24.64
CA PHE A 89 8.97 21.49 25.77
C PHE A 89 9.19 22.98 25.48
N GLY A 90 10.36 23.32 24.92
CA GLY A 90 10.72 24.71 24.56
C GLY A 90 9.87 25.31 23.44
N GLY A 91 9.24 24.48 22.60
CA GLY A 91 8.34 24.91 21.52
C GLY A 91 6.87 25.13 21.93
N SER A 92 6.52 24.93 23.21
CA SER A 92 5.13 25.09 23.68
C SER A 92 4.78 26.54 23.98
N TRP A 93 3.56 26.96 23.58
CA TRP A 93 3.01 28.28 23.92
C TRP A 93 2.93 28.53 25.43
N ALA A 94 2.67 27.48 26.23
CA ALA A 94 2.65 27.57 27.69
C ALA A 94 4.03 27.86 28.28
N PHE A 95 5.09 27.30 27.68
CA PHE A 95 6.47 27.58 28.09
C PHE A 95 6.84 29.04 27.84
N ILE A 96 6.54 29.55 26.63
CA ILE A 96 6.77 30.95 26.25
C ILE A 96 6.05 31.90 27.23
N GLY A 97 4.78 31.63 27.54
CA GLY A 97 4.00 32.42 28.51
C GLY A 97 4.62 32.41 29.90
N SER A 98 4.99 31.23 30.41
CA SER A 98 5.63 31.10 31.74
C SER A 98 6.97 31.82 31.83
N PHE A 99 7.77 31.78 30.76
CA PHE A 99 9.08 32.44 30.67
C PHE A 99 8.92 33.96 30.70
N PHE A 100 7.93 34.49 29.97
CA PHE A 100 7.61 35.92 29.98
C PHE A 100 7.11 36.39 31.35
N THR A 101 6.24 35.62 32.01
CA THR A 101 5.77 35.93 33.36
C THR A 101 6.92 35.90 34.38
N MET A 102 7.82 34.92 34.30
CA MET A 102 9.01 34.86 35.16
C MET A 102 9.92 36.08 34.96
N LEU A 103 10.14 36.50 33.72
CA LEU A 103 10.89 37.72 33.40
C LEU A 103 10.27 38.97 34.02
N LEU A 104 8.96 39.16 33.85
CA LEU A 104 8.24 40.28 34.46
C LEU A 104 8.29 40.24 36.00
N ALA A 105 8.17 39.05 36.60
CA ALA A 105 8.29 38.86 38.04
C ALA A 105 9.70 39.22 38.53
N TRP A 106 10.75 38.84 37.81
CA TRP A 106 12.14 39.18 38.14
C TRP A 106 12.39 40.69 38.10
N ILE A 107 11.89 41.36 37.05
CA ILE A 107 11.98 42.82 36.90
C ILE A 107 11.20 43.51 38.02
N ALA A 108 9.97 43.08 38.30
CA ALA A 108 9.13 43.65 39.36
C ALA A 108 9.76 43.47 40.74
N ALA A 109 10.30 42.29 41.06
CA ALA A 109 10.98 42.02 42.32
C ALA A 109 12.22 42.90 42.51
N ASN A 110 13.09 43.01 41.51
CA ASN A 110 14.29 43.85 41.60
C ASN A 110 13.96 45.36 41.57
N SER A 111 12.87 45.76 40.92
CA SER A 111 12.40 47.15 40.88
C SER A 111 11.68 47.58 42.17
N MET A 112 10.96 46.68 42.85
CA MET A 112 10.30 46.96 44.14
C MET A 112 11.29 46.95 45.32
N VAL A 113 12.30 46.07 45.28
CA VAL A 113 13.38 45.99 46.31
C VAL A 113 14.33 47.20 46.26
N LEU A 114 14.16 48.09 45.28
CA LEU A 114 14.93 49.32 45.09
C LEU A 114 14.87 50.30 46.28
N PHE A 115 13.90 50.16 47.18
CA PHE A 115 13.86 51.00 48.39
C PHE A 115 14.91 50.62 49.45
N TRP A 116 15.46 49.40 49.46
CA TRP A 116 16.42 48.97 50.48
C TRP A 116 17.78 48.51 49.94
N ARG A 117 17.89 47.50 49.06
CA ARG A 117 19.12 47.09 48.37
C ARG A 117 18.80 46.15 47.18
N PRO A 118 18.83 46.60 45.92
CA PRO A 118 18.54 45.74 44.77
C PRO A 118 19.64 44.69 44.56
N PHE A 119 19.24 43.45 44.26
CA PHE A 119 20.14 42.32 43.97
C PHE A 119 20.70 42.40 42.54
N ASP A 120 19.88 42.81 41.57
CA ASP A 120 20.27 43.06 40.17
C ASP A 120 19.75 44.46 39.73
N PRO A 121 20.50 45.54 40.01
CA PRO A 121 20.08 46.90 39.65
C PRO A 121 20.05 47.09 38.13
N TYR A 122 19.19 48.01 37.66
CA TYR A 122 19.14 48.42 36.26
C TYR A 122 20.57 48.81 35.79
N PRO A 123 21.13 48.18 34.73
CA PRO A 123 20.48 47.55 33.57
C PRO A 123 20.34 46.00 33.58
N PHE A 124 20.27 45.34 34.76
CA PHE A 124 20.05 43.88 34.92
C PHE A 124 21.13 42.99 34.28
N ILE A 125 22.39 43.12 34.73
CA ILE A 125 23.55 42.43 34.16
C ILE A 125 23.47 40.91 34.37
N LEU A 126 22.99 40.46 35.54
CA LEU A 126 22.92 39.04 35.85
C LEU A 126 21.85 38.35 35.01
N LEU A 127 20.67 38.97 34.87
CA LEU A 127 19.62 38.50 33.99
C LEU A 127 20.10 38.39 32.54
N ASN A 128 20.79 39.43 32.04
CA ASN A 128 21.32 39.45 30.68
C ASN A 128 22.34 38.32 30.44
N LEU A 129 23.23 38.06 31.41
CA LEU A 129 24.20 36.97 31.34
C LEU A 129 23.51 35.60 31.24
N ILE A 130 22.48 35.35 32.08
CA ILE A 130 21.74 34.09 32.07
C ILE A 130 21.01 33.89 30.75
N LEU A 131 20.30 34.93 30.26
CA LEU A 131 19.59 34.88 28.99
C LEU A 131 20.52 34.61 27.80
N SER A 132 21.69 35.27 27.79
CA SER A 132 22.69 35.08 26.74
C SER A 132 23.25 33.65 26.74
N CYS A 133 23.54 33.09 27.92
CA CYS A 133 23.98 31.70 28.05
C CYS A 133 22.90 30.71 27.59
N LEU A 134 21.65 30.96 27.99
CA LEU A 134 20.51 30.12 27.62
C LEU A 134 20.27 30.13 26.10
N ALA A 135 20.32 31.30 25.47
CA ALA A 135 20.20 31.45 24.02
C ALA A 135 21.36 30.76 23.26
N ALA A 136 22.59 30.85 23.76
CA ALA A 136 23.75 30.22 23.14
C ALA A 136 23.64 28.68 23.10
N ILE A 137 23.10 28.07 24.16
CA ILE A 137 22.87 26.61 24.22
C ILE A 137 21.63 26.21 23.40
N GLN A 138 20.65 27.10 23.27
CA GLN A 138 19.40 26.83 22.57
C GLN A 138 19.60 26.57 21.07
N ALA A 139 20.42 27.38 20.38
CA ALA A 139 20.61 27.27 18.93
C ALA A 139 21.17 25.90 18.48
N PRO A 140 22.23 25.34 19.11
CA PRO A 140 22.71 23.99 18.80
C PRO A 140 21.68 22.89 19.10
N ILE A 141 20.91 22.99 20.19
CA ILE A 141 19.88 22.00 20.53
C ILE A 141 18.76 22.00 19.49
N ILE A 142 18.31 23.18 19.06
CA ILE A 142 17.32 23.32 17.99
C ILE A 142 17.88 22.72 16.70
N MET A 143 19.12 23.06 16.31
CA MET A 143 19.75 22.56 15.10
C MET A 143 19.93 21.03 15.14
N MET A 144 20.30 20.45 16.29
CA MET A 144 20.37 19.00 16.47
C MET A 144 19.01 18.31 16.36
N SER A 145 17.93 18.94 16.84
CA SER A 145 16.56 18.42 16.67
C SER A 145 16.10 18.55 15.21
N GLN A 146 16.42 19.65 14.53
CA GLN A 146 16.13 19.84 13.10
C GLN A 146 16.85 18.81 12.22
N ASN A 147 18.17 18.68 12.35
CA ASN A 147 18.96 17.68 11.61
C ASN A 147 18.41 16.25 11.82
N ARG A 148 17.91 15.95 13.02
CA ARG A 148 17.28 14.65 13.31
C ARG A 148 15.93 14.48 12.61
N LYS A 149 15.07 15.50 12.64
CA LYS A 149 13.79 15.47 11.90
C LYS A 149 14.02 15.30 10.41
N GLU A 150 14.96 16.03 9.82
CA GLU A 150 15.32 15.89 8.41
C GLU A 150 15.86 14.49 8.09
N ALA A 151 16.68 13.90 8.96
CA ALA A 151 17.14 12.53 8.80
C ALA A 151 15.99 11.51 8.85
N LYS A 152 15.01 11.71 9.75
CA LYS A 152 13.80 10.87 9.82
C LYS A 152 12.96 11.02 8.55
N ASP A 153 12.72 12.25 8.12
CA ASP A 153 11.91 12.55 6.93
C ASP A 153 12.56 11.99 5.66
N ARG A 154 13.89 12.07 5.56
CA ARG A 154 14.65 11.45 4.45
C ARG A 154 14.53 9.93 4.46
N PHE A 155 14.63 9.29 5.63
CA PHE A 155 14.49 7.84 5.75
C PHE A 155 13.09 7.39 5.33
N ARG A 156 12.05 8.08 5.83
CA ARG A 156 10.66 7.83 5.44
C ARG A 156 10.44 8.02 3.94
N SER A 157 10.96 9.10 3.36
CA SER A 157 10.82 9.37 1.93
C SER A 157 11.49 8.31 1.06
N LEU A 158 12.68 7.81 1.45
CA LEU A 158 13.35 6.73 0.74
C LEU A 158 12.56 5.42 0.82
N HIS A 159 11.97 5.12 1.97
CA HIS A 159 11.13 3.94 2.13
C HIS A 159 9.86 4.04 1.28
N ASP A 160 9.14 5.17 1.35
CA ASP A 160 7.94 5.42 0.54
C ASP A 160 8.26 5.31 -0.96
N TYR A 161 9.42 5.80 -1.39
CA TYR A 161 9.91 5.64 -2.76
C TYR A 161 10.11 4.16 -3.14
N GLN A 162 10.72 3.35 -2.25
CA GLN A 162 10.92 1.92 -2.50
C GLN A 162 9.59 1.16 -2.59
N VAL A 163 8.64 1.47 -1.70
CA VAL A 163 7.29 0.89 -1.72
C VAL A 163 6.56 1.25 -3.01
N ASN A 164 6.65 2.50 -3.46
CA ASN A 164 6.04 2.94 -4.70
C ASN A 164 6.65 2.22 -5.91
N LEU A 165 7.99 2.13 -5.98
CA LEU A 165 8.66 1.39 -7.05
C LEU A 165 8.23 -0.09 -7.07
N LYS A 166 8.11 -0.71 -5.88
CA LYS A 166 7.60 -2.09 -5.75
C LYS A 166 6.17 -2.20 -6.26
N ALA A 167 5.29 -1.28 -5.88
CA ALA A 167 3.91 -1.24 -6.36
C ALA A 167 3.84 -1.07 -7.88
N GLU A 168 4.68 -0.21 -8.48
CA GLU A 168 4.76 -0.05 -9.93
C GLU A 168 5.16 -1.36 -10.63
N MET A 169 6.15 -2.07 -10.09
CA MET A 169 6.56 -3.38 -10.61
C MET A 169 5.45 -4.44 -10.48
N GLU A 170 4.74 -4.46 -9.35
CA GLU A 170 3.60 -5.36 -9.13
C GLU A 170 2.44 -5.07 -10.08
N ILE A 171 2.10 -3.80 -10.31
CA ILE A 171 1.09 -3.39 -11.29
C ILE A 171 1.49 -3.82 -12.70
N ARG A 172 2.75 -3.63 -13.08
CA ARG A 172 3.26 -4.07 -14.39
C ARG A 172 3.13 -5.59 -14.55
N ASN A 173 3.49 -6.36 -13.54
CA ASN A 173 3.34 -7.82 -13.54
C ASN A 173 1.87 -8.25 -13.63
N LEU A 174 0.97 -7.58 -12.88
CA LEU A 174 -0.47 -7.80 -13.01
C LEU A 174 -0.98 -7.48 -14.41
N HIS A 175 -0.48 -6.41 -15.04
CA HIS A 175 -0.83 -6.04 -16.41
C HIS A 175 -0.41 -7.13 -17.40
N GLU A 176 0.83 -7.63 -17.31
CA GLU A 176 1.31 -8.73 -18.16
C GLU A 176 0.46 -10.01 -18.00
N LYS A 177 0.10 -10.35 -16.75
CA LYS A 177 -0.80 -11.49 -16.48
C LYS A 177 -2.19 -11.27 -17.06
N LEU A 178 -2.73 -10.06 -16.94
CA LEU A 178 -4.03 -9.69 -17.47
C LEU A 178 -4.04 -9.79 -19.00
N ASP A 179 -3.02 -9.29 -19.68
CA ASP A 179 -2.87 -9.39 -21.13
C ASP A 179 -2.79 -10.87 -21.58
N HIS A 180 -2.06 -11.70 -20.84
CA HIS A 180 -2.00 -13.13 -21.09
C HIS A 180 -3.38 -13.81 -20.92
N LEU A 181 -4.09 -13.49 -19.83
CA LEU A 181 -5.44 -14.01 -19.59
C LEU A 181 -6.44 -13.55 -20.64
N LEU A 182 -6.42 -12.27 -21.02
CA LEU A 182 -7.27 -11.73 -22.07
C LEU A 182 -7.01 -12.47 -23.38
N THR A 183 -5.75 -12.67 -23.77
CA THR A 183 -5.39 -13.42 -24.99
C THR A 183 -5.97 -14.83 -24.97
N TYR A 184 -5.86 -15.53 -23.83
CA TYR A 184 -6.45 -16.86 -23.64
C TYR A 184 -7.98 -16.84 -23.76
N GLN A 185 -8.66 -15.88 -23.11
CA GLN A 185 -10.11 -15.74 -23.17
C GLN A 185 -10.60 -15.40 -24.59
N TRP A 186 -9.87 -14.54 -25.32
CA TRP A 186 -10.16 -14.23 -26.72
C TRP A 186 -10.11 -15.49 -27.60
N GLN A 187 -9.08 -16.33 -27.41
CA GLN A 187 -8.97 -17.59 -28.15
C GLN A 187 -10.14 -18.53 -27.85
N LYS A 188 -10.58 -18.62 -26.60
CA LYS A 188 -11.76 -19.40 -26.20
C LYS A 188 -13.07 -18.85 -26.79
N LEU A 189 -13.22 -17.53 -26.86
CA LEU A 189 -14.40 -16.90 -27.42
C LEU A 189 -14.54 -17.15 -28.93
N ILE A 190 -13.42 -17.15 -29.65
CA ILE A 190 -13.36 -17.53 -31.07
C ILE A 190 -13.75 -19.01 -31.25
N GLU A 191 -13.24 -19.91 -30.40
CA GLU A 191 -13.57 -21.34 -30.44
C GLU A 191 -15.08 -21.59 -30.22
N ILE A 192 -15.70 -20.87 -29.26
CA ILE A 192 -17.15 -20.94 -29.03
C ILE A 192 -17.92 -20.37 -30.23
N GLN A 193 -17.49 -19.24 -30.80
CA GLN A 193 -18.13 -18.66 -31.98
C GLN A 193 -18.07 -19.60 -33.19
N GLU A 194 -16.94 -20.22 -33.46
CA GLU A 194 -16.78 -21.21 -34.53
C GLU A 194 -17.75 -22.39 -34.34
N MET A 195 -17.87 -22.87 -33.10
CA MET A 195 -18.82 -23.93 -32.76
C MET A 195 -20.27 -23.50 -32.99
N GLN A 196 -20.64 -22.27 -32.63
CA GLN A 196 -21.97 -21.72 -32.87
C GLN A 196 -22.27 -21.57 -34.37
N VAL A 197 -21.31 -21.10 -35.17
CA VAL A 197 -21.44 -20.98 -36.63
C VAL A 197 -21.65 -22.37 -37.26
N ASN A 198 -20.84 -23.35 -36.88
CA ASN A 198 -20.97 -24.73 -37.37
C ASN A 198 -22.35 -25.33 -37.02
N MET A 199 -22.87 -25.09 -35.81
CA MET A 199 -24.23 -25.49 -35.44
C MET A 199 -25.30 -24.80 -36.29
N MET A 200 -25.17 -23.50 -36.57
CA MET A 200 -26.11 -22.76 -37.43
C MET A 200 -26.11 -23.29 -38.86
N GLU A 201 -24.94 -23.61 -39.43
CA GLU A 201 -24.84 -24.23 -40.75
C GLU A 201 -25.51 -25.61 -40.79
N GLU A 202 -25.29 -26.45 -39.78
CA GLU A 202 -25.94 -27.76 -39.68
C GLU A 202 -27.47 -27.63 -39.61
N MET A 203 -28.00 -26.66 -38.86
CA MET A 203 -29.44 -26.37 -38.82
C MET A 203 -29.96 -25.88 -40.18
N ALA A 204 -29.24 -24.96 -40.83
CA ALA A 204 -29.62 -24.42 -42.14
C ALA A 204 -29.63 -25.50 -43.23
N ARG A 205 -28.70 -26.46 -43.20
CA ARG A 205 -28.72 -27.63 -44.11
C ARG A 205 -29.95 -28.49 -43.90
N ARG A 206 -30.32 -28.78 -42.64
CA ARG A 206 -31.55 -29.54 -42.32
C ARG A 206 -32.83 -28.87 -42.82
N PHE A 207 -32.92 -27.55 -42.74
CA PHE A 207 -34.06 -26.80 -43.29
C PHE A 207 -34.14 -26.84 -44.82
N LYS A 208 -33.04 -27.17 -45.51
CA LYS A 208 -32.98 -27.30 -46.97
C LYS A 208 -33.27 -28.72 -47.47
N GLU A 209 -33.11 -29.72 -46.60
CA GLU A 209 -33.30 -31.15 -46.90
C GLU A 209 -34.73 -31.64 -46.56
N ASN A 210 -35.52 -30.84 -45.85
CA ASN A 210 -36.97 -31.01 -45.62
C ASN A 210 -37.79 -30.11 -46.56
#